data_AF-A0A967GYB2-F1
#
_entry.id   AF-A0A967GYB2-F1
#
_cell.length_a   1.000
_cell.length_b   1.000
_cell.length_c   1.000
_cell.angle_alpha   90.00
_cell.angle_beta   90.00
_cell.angle_gamma   90.00
#
_symmetry.space_group_name_H-M   'P 1'
#
loop_
_entity.id
_entity.type
_entity.pdbx_description
1 polymer ?
#
loop_
_entity_poly.entity_id
_entity_poly.type
_entity_poly.pdbx_seq_one_letter_code
_entity_poly.pdbx_strand_id
1 'polypeptide(L)' 'MDMAQFDAVRDKMIGAGVREAAIRAFERSYEKLAREETGMVPEGEIDPVHDLPRQGWEGERGFQA' A
#
# COMPACT_ATOMS: atom_id res chain seq x y z
N MET A 1 16.98 -9.82 -6.60
CA MET A 1 17.51 -9.64 -5.22
C MET A 1 17.19 -10.91 -4.45
N ASP A 2 18.11 -11.41 -3.64
CA ASP A 2 17.90 -12.64 -2.85
C ASP A 2 17.50 -12.28 -1.42
N MET A 3 16.74 -13.13 -0.73
CA MET A 3 16.35 -12.93 0.67
C MET A 3 17.57 -12.83 1.60
N ALA A 4 18.71 -13.41 1.21
CA ALA A 4 19.98 -13.20 1.89
C ALA A 4 20.44 -11.73 1.93
N GLN A 5 20.02 -10.88 0.97
CA GLN A 5 20.27 -9.44 1.01
C GLN A 5 19.29 -8.69 1.93
N PHE A 6 18.15 -9.28 2.27
CA PHE A 6 17.17 -8.66 3.15
C PHE A 6 17.68 -8.50 4.58
N ASP A 7 18.50 -9.45 5.06
CA ASP A 7 19.07 -9.40 6.41
C ASP A 7 19.85 -8.11 6.68
N ALA A 8 20.64 -7.64 5.72
CA ALA A 8 21.36 -6.36 5.84
C ALA A 8 20.41 -5.15 5.91
N VAL A 9 19.27 -5.20 5.22
CA VAL A 9 18.24 -4.16 5.28
C VAL A 9 17.51 -4.23 6.62
N ARG A 10 17.18 -5.44 7.08
CA ARG A 10 16.57 -5.69 8.39
C ARG A 10 17.44 -5.14 9.53
N ASP A 11 18.74 -5.45 9.52
CA ASP A 11 19.68 -4.95 10.52
C ASP A 11 19.77 -3.43 10.53
N LYS A 12 19.75 -2.81 9.35
CA LYS A 12 19.68 -1.35 9.22
C LYS A 12 18.38 -0.78 9.82
N MET A 13 17.25 -1.44 9.60
CA MET A 13 15.95 -1.01 10.16
C MET A 13 15.92 -1.17 11.69
N ILE A 14 16.47 -2.28 12.22
CA ILE A 14 16.61 -2.50 13.66
C ILE A 14 17.51 -1.44 14.28
N GLY A 15 18.67 -1.16 13.69
CA GLY A 15 19.61 -0.13 14.14
C GLY A 15 19.02 1.28 14.13
N ALA A 16 18.05 1.54 13.25
CA ALA A 16 17.30 2.80 13.19
C ALA A 16 16.09 2.85 14.16
N GLY A 17 15.84 1.80 14.95
CA GLY A 17 14.72 1.73 15.89
C GLY A 17 13.36 1.54 15.21
N VAL A 18 13.33 1.01 14.00
CA VAL A 18 12.07 0.71 13.30
C VAL A 18 11.32 -0.40 14.03
N ARG A 19 10.01 -0.21 14.20
CA ARG A 19 9.14 -1.18 14.88
C ARG A 19 9.05 -2.49 14.08
N GLU A 20 9.04 -3.62 14.78
CA GLU A 20 8.96 -4.96 14.18
C GLU A 20 7.79 -5.12 13.18
N ALA A 21 6.63 -4.53 13.47
CA ALA A 21 5.48 -4.57 12.55
C ALA A 21 5.78 -3.91 11.20
N ALA A 22 6.57 -2.84 11.18
CA ALA A 22 6.99 -2.17 9.95
C ALA A 22 8.08 -2.95 9.22
N ILE A 23 9.00 -3.60 9.94
CA ILE A 23 10.01 -4.49 9.35
C ILE A 23 9.31 -5.64 8.61
N ARG A 24 8.34 -6.30 9.24
CA ARG A 24 7.55 -7.38 8.60
C ARG A 24 6.73 -6.91 7.40
N ALA A 25 6.19 -5.70 7.45
CA ALA A 25 5.48 -5.13 6.31
C ALA A 25 6.44 -4.87 5.13
N PHE A 26 7.64 -4.36 5.45
CA PHE A 26 8.67 -4.09 4.46
C PHE A 26 9.24 -5.38 3.84
N GLU A 27 9.44 -6.43 4.63
CA GLU A 27 9.84 -7.77 4.17
C GLU A 27 8.92 -8.30 3.07
N ARG A 28 7.60 -8.25 3.29
CA ARG A 28 6.60 -8.66 2.29
C ARG A 28 6.71 -7.86 1.00
N SER A 29 6.96 -6.56 1.08
CA SER A 29 7.15 -5.71 -0.10
C SER A 29 8.48 -6.01 -0.80
N TYR A 30 9.54 -6.34 -0.06
CA TYR A 30 10.83 -6.74 -0.60
C TYR A 30 10.73 -8.06 -1.37
N GLU A 31 10.01 -9.05 -0.83
CA GLU A 31 9.75 -10.32 -1.51
C GLU A 31 9.05 -10.12 -2.85
N LYS A 32 8.04 -9.24 -2.90
CA LYS A 32 7.35 -8.89 -4.14
C LYS A 32 8.31 -8.29 -5.17
N LEU A 33 9.12 -7.33 -4.73
CA LEU A 33 10.11 -6.70 -5.60
C LEU A 33 11.17 -7.69 -6.10
N ALA A 34 11.59 -8.64 -5.25
CA ALA A 34 12.51 -9.70 -5.63
C ALA A 34 11.94 -10.64 -6.70
N ARG A 35 10.61 -10.75 -6.78
CA ARG A 35 9.86 -11.50 -7.80
C ARG A 35 9.48 -10.65 -9.02
N GLU A 36 10.08 -9.46 -9.16
CA GLU A 36 9.82 -8.52 -10.25
C GLU A 36 8.37 -7.96 -10.26
N GLU A 37 7.64 -8.09 -9.15
CA GLU A 37 6.35 -7.41 -9.00
C GLU A 37 6.57 -5.90 -8.88
N THR A 38 5.93 -5.13 -9.76
CA THR A 38 6.16 -3.67 -9.88
C THR A 38 5.12 -2.83 -9.12
N GLY A 39 4.01 -3.43 -8.70
CA GLY A 39 2.87 -2.70 -8.15
C GLY A 39 2.04 -1.94 -9.19
N MET A 40 2.38 -2.07 -10.48
CA MET A 40 1.55 -1.56 -11.57
C MET A 40 0.26 -2.38 -11.64
N VAL A 41 -0.87 -1.70 -11.81
CA VAL A 41 -2.16 -2.32 -12.11
C VAL A 41 -2.51 -1.94 -13.55
N PRO A 42 -2.50 -2.90 -14.50
CA PRO A 42 -2.87 -2.63 -15.88
C PRO A 42 -4.33 -2.18 -16.01
N GLU A 43 -4.61 -1.25 -16.92
CA GLU A 43 -5.99 -0.74 -17.14
C GLU A 43 -6.97 -1.86 -17.53
N GLY A 44 -6.49 -2.89 -18.26
CA GLY A 44 -7.31 -4.05 -18.62
C GLY A 44 -7.61 -5.02 -17.47
N GLU A 45 -7.06 -4.79 -16.28
CA GLU A 45 -7.29 -5.59 -15.06
C GLU A 45 -8.22 -4.91 -14.05
N ILE A 46 -8.73 -3.72 -14.38
CA ILE A 46 -9.67 -2.96 -13.55
C ILE A 46 -10.94 -2.62 -14.32
N ASP A 47 -12.03 -2.45 -13.56
CA ASP A 47 -13.30 -1.97 -14.09
C ASP A 47 -13.69 -0.67 -13.38
N PRO A 48 -14.37 0.26 -14.08
CA PRO A 48 -14.89 1.45 -13.45
C PRO A 48 -15.90 1.11 -12.34
N VAL A 49 -15.75 1.76 -11.19
CA VAL A 49 -16.77 1.73 -10.14
C VAL A 49 -17.86 2.75 -10.49
N HIS A 50 -19.06 2.26 -10.81
CA HIS A 50 -20.16 3.11 -11.31
C HIS A 50 -21.05 3.71 -10.22
N ASP A 51 -21.12 3.10 -9.05
CA ASP A 51 -21.95 3.56 -7.95
C ASP A 51 -21.23 3.36 -6.62
N LEU A 52 -21.43 4.31 -5.70
CA LEU A 52 -20.91 4.27 -4.34
C LEU A 52 -22.04 4.62 -3.38
N PRO A 53 -22.18 3.93 -2.24
CA PRO A 53 -23.19 4.28 -1.25
C PRO A 53 -23.04 5.75 -0.84
N ARG A 54 -24.08 6.54 -1.09
CA ARG A 54 -24.18 7.88 -0.50
C ARG A 54 -24.47 7.72 0.98
N GLN A 55 -23.44 7.86 1.81
CA GLN A 55 -23.68 8.19 3.21
C GLN A 55 -24.35 9.56 3.22
N GLY A 56 -25.54 9.65 3.81
CA GLY A 56 -26.33 10.87 3.85
C GLY A 56 -25.52 12.01 4.47
N TRP A 57 -24.88 12.80 3.62
CA TRP A 57 -24.29 14.06 4.03
C TRP A 57 -25.46 15.03 4.15
N GLU A 58 -25.89 15.33 5.38
CA GLU A 58 -26.93 16.33 5.68
C GLU A 58 -26.42 17.77 5.42
N GLY A 59 -25.81 17.99 4.27
CA GLY A 59 -25.24 19.28 3.83
C GLY A 59 -26.09 20.02 2.79
N GLU A 60 -27.28 19.53 2.44
CA GLU A 60 -28.21 20.19 1.50
C GLU A 60 -29.41 20.85 2.21
N ARG A 61 -29.18 21.47 3.37
CA ARG A 61 -30.05 22.58 3.80
C ARG A 61 -29.34 23.90 3.56
N GLY A 62 -29.39 24.36 2.30
CA GLY A 62 -29.22 25.78 1.96
C GLY A 62 -28.11 26.10 0.98
N PHE A 63 -28.42 26.01 -0.32
CA PHE A 63 -28.01 27.04 -1.27
C PHE A 63 -29.18 27.29 -2.22
N GLN A 64 -29.97 28.33 -1.93
CA GLN A 64 -30.89 28.92 -2.90
C GLN A 64 -30.21 30.19 -3.41
N ALA A 65 -29.95 30.22 -4.72
CA ALA A 65 -29.59 31.42 -5.46
C ALA A 65 -30.86 32.20 -5.84
#